data_AF-A0A183FZX1-F1
#
_entry.id   AF-A0A183FZX1-F1
#
_cell.length_a   1.000
_cell.length_b   1.000
_cell.length_c   1.000
_cell.angle_alpha   90.00
_cell.angle_beta   90.00
_cell.angle_gamma   90.00
#
_symmetry.space_group_name_H-M   'P 1'
#
loop_
_entity.id
_entity.type
_entity.pdbx_description
1 polymer ?
#
loop_
_entity_poly.entity_id
_entity_poly.type
_entity_poly.pdbx_seq_one_letter_code
_entity_poly.pdbx_strand_id
1 'polypeptide(L)'
;MKLGKAAGPDGVSVEAWKVLGDLGINWLAQFLNRITKEGKMPDDWKNSTIVPIFKQKGDASECSNYRGIKLISHTMKICERLVDSKLREMVPISQVQWDFMTERSTTDAIFIARQVMEKYQEKRKPCYLAFLDLEKACDWLARAVI
;
A
#
# COMPACT_ATOMS: atom_id res chain seq x y z
N MET A 1 -10.10 -8.04 7.85
CA MET A 1 -9.29 -6.89 8.34
C MET A 1 -9.06 -7.02 9.85
N LYS A 2 -7.99 -6.42 10.40
CA LYS A 2 -7.74 -6.39 11.85
C LYS A 2 -8.76 -5.48 12.56
N LEU A 3 -9.10 -5.81 13.81
CA LEU A 3 -9.95 -4.99 14.68
C LEU A 3 -9.21 -3.70 15.11
N GLY A 4 -9.96 -2.71 15.59
CA GLY A 4 -9.44 -1.45 16.13
C GLY A 4 -8.89 -0.49 15.06
N LYS A 5 -9.31 -0.66 13.80
CA LYS A 5 -8.92 0.26 12.72
C LYS A 5 -9.86 1.46 12.69
N ALA A 6 -9.29 2.66 12.56
CA ALA A 6 -10.06 3.89 12.41
C ALA A 6 -11.00 3.81 11.20
N ALA A 7 -12.24 4.26 11.40
CA ALA A 7 -13.24 4.37 10.35
C ALA A 7 -12.82 5.39 9.28
N GLY A 8 -13.36 5.19 8.07
CA GLY A 8 -13.29 6.21 7.03
C GLY A 8 -14.32 7.32 7.27
N PRO A 9 -14.49 8.22 6.30
CA PRO A 9 -15.51 9.27 6.37
C PRO A 9 -16.95 8.75 6.50
N ASP A 10 -17.18 7.49 6.13
CA ASP A 10 -18.46 6.79 6.25
C ASP A 10 -18.81 6.39 7.69
N GLY A 11 -17.88 6.50 8.64
CA GLY A 11 -18.09 6.15 10.04
C GLY A 11 -18.25 4.65 10.31
N VAL A 12 -18.16 3.80 9.28
CA VAL A 12 -18.36 2.35 9.41
C VAL A 12 -17.06 1.69 9.85
N SER A 13 -17.08 1.06 11.01
CA SER A 13 -15.93 0.36 11.57
C SER A 13 -15.75 -1.05 10.99
N VAL A 14 -14.58 -1.66 11.20
CA VAL A 14 -14.34 -3.07 10.80
C VAL A 14 -15.22 -4.02 11.62
N GLU A 15 -15.47 -3.66 12.88
CA GLU A 15 -16.27 -4.40 13.83
C GLU A 15 -17.70 -4.56 13.32
N ALA A 16 -18.30 -3.49 12.78
CA ALA A 16 -19.63 -3.53 12.18
C ALA A 16 -19.74 -4.60 11.09
N TRP A 17 -18.76 -4.65 10.18
CA TRP A 17 -18.70 -5.67 9.13
C TRP A 17 -18.51 -7.09 9.66
N LYS A 18 -17.77 -7.26 10.75
CA LYS A 18 -17.58 -8.58 11.36
C LYS A 18 -18.82 -9.07 12.10
N VAL A 19 -19.56 -8.18 12.75
CA VAL A 19 -20.83 -8.53 13.44
C VAL A 19 -21.87 -9.01 12.45
N LEU A 20 -21.91 -8.43 11.25
CA LEU A 20 -22.84 -8.83 10.20
C LEU A 20 -22.58 -10.25 9.64
N GLY A 21 -21.41 -10.84 9.88
CA GLY A 21 -21.07 -12.20 9.45
C GLY A 21 -21.38 -12.46 7.98
N ASP A 22 -22.05 -13.58 7.70
CA ASP A 22 -22.40 -14.01 6.35
C ASP A 22 -23.33 -13.04 5.61
N LEU A 23 -24.23 -12.36 6.33
CA LEU A 23 -25.09 -11.33 5.74
C LEU A 23 -24.26 -10.17 5.19
N GLY A 24 -23.26 -9.73 5.96
CA GLY A 24 -22.33 -8.68 5.55
C GLY A 24 -21.48 -9.11 4.34
N ILE A 25 -21.01 -10.35 4.34
CA ILE A 25 -20.24 -10.92 3.22
C ILE A 25 -21.10 -10.96 1.95
N ASN A 26 -22.32 -11.49 2.04
CA ASN A 26 -23.24 -11.57 0.90
C ASN A 26 -23.57 -10.19 0.34
N TRP A 27 -23.83 -9.22 1.22
CA TRP A 27 -24.08 -7.84 0.81
C TRP A 27 -22.87 -7.23 0.11
N LEU A 28 -21.67 -7.36 0.69
CA LEU A 28 -20.42 -6.85 0.09
C LEU A 28 -20.13 -7.50 -1.27
N ALA A 29 -20.36 -8.81 -1.40
CA ALA A 29 -20.16 -9.51 -2.66
C ALA A 29 -21.11 -8.98 -3.75
N GLN A 30 -22.40 -8.83 -3.45
CA GLN A 30 -23.37 -8.26 -4.39
C GLN A 30 -23.00 -6.83 -4.77
N PHE A 31 -22.62 -6.01 -3.80
CA PHE A 31 -22.22 -4.63 -4.01
C PHE A 31 -20.98 -4.49 -4.91
N LEU A 32 -19.92 -5.25 -4.63
CA LEU A 32 -18.67 -5.22 -5.42
C LEU A 32 -18.85 -5.80 -6.82
N ASN A 33 -19.68 -6.83 -6.97
CA ASN A 33 -20.04 -7.37 -8.29
C ASN A 33 -20.81 -6.34 -9.11
N ARG A 34 -21.70 -5.57 -8.48
CA ARG A 34 -22.43 -4.48 -9.14
C ARG A 34 -21.48 -3.39 -9.62
N ILE A 35 -20.57 -2.93 -8.76
CA ILE A 35 -19.53 -1.94 -9.13
C ILE A 35 -18.73 -2.42 -10.34
N THR A 36 -18.31 -3.69 -10.33
CA THR A 36 -17.52 -4.30 -11.42
C THR A 36 -18.32 -4.37 -12.71
N LYS A 37 -19.60 -4.75 -12.65
CA LYS A 37 -20.48 -4.86 -13.82
C LYS A 37 -20.84 -3.50 -14.41
N GLU A 38 -21.12 -2.51 -13.57
CA GLU A 38 -21.55 -1.18 -14.00
C GLU A 38 -20.37 -0.25 -14.33
N GLY A 39 -19.15 -0.58 -13.88
CA GLY A 39 -17.96 0.25 -14.04
C GLY A 39 -18.05 1.58 -13.26
N LYS A 40 -18.94 1.67 -12.26
CA LYS A 40 -19.20 2.90 -11.49
C LYS A 40 -18.87 2.69 -10.03
N MET A 41 -17.98 3.54 -9.51
CA MET A 41 -17.65 3.59 -8.08
C MET A 41 -18.61 4.53 -7.35
N PRO A 42 -18.93 4.26 -6.08
CA PRO A 42 -19.69 5.17 -5.24
C PRO A 42 -18.99 6.53 -5.12
N ASP A 43 -19.77 7.63 -5.14
CA ASP A 43 -19.22 8.97 -4.97
C ASP A 43 -18.56 9.15 -3.60
N ASP A 44 -19.08 8.50 -2.56
CA ASP A 44 -18.52 8.53 -1.21
C ASP A 44 -17.08 8.00 -1.15
N TRP A 45 -16.69 7.09 -2.05
CA TRP A 45 -15.32 6.57 -2.11
C TRP A 45 -14.31 7.59 -2.65
N LYS A 46 -14.78 8.70 -3.24
CA LYS A 46 -13.93 9.82 -3.65
C LYS A 46 -13.48 10.63 -2.43
N ASN A 47 -14.20 10.54 -1.32
CA ASN A 47 -13.93 11.27 -0.09
C ASN A 47 -12.96 10.52 0.83
N SER A 48 -12.15 11.27 1.57
CA SER A 48 -11.21 10.72 2.54
C SER A 48 -10.82 11.74 3.59
N THR A 49 -10.51 11.27 4.80
CA THR A 49 -9.95 12.12 5.86
C THR A 49 -8.44 11.96 5.89
N ILE A 50 -7.71 13.06 5.76
CA ILE A 50 -6.24 13.04 5.88
C ILE A 50 -5.87 13.29 7.34
N VAL A 51 -5.19 12.33 7.96
CA VAL A 51 -4.66 12.45 9.32
C VAL A 51 -3.15 12.68 9.25
N PRO A 52 -2.63 13.85 9.65
CA PRO A 52 -1.20 14.10 9.65
C PRO A 52 -0.52 13.35 10.80
N ILE A 53 0.54 12.60 10.50
CA ILE A 53 1.38 11.92 11.50
C ILE A 53 2.78 12.50 11.45
N PHE A 54 3.26 13.01 12.57
CA PHE A 54 4.60 13.58 12.68
C PHE A 54 5.66 12.49 12.44
N LYS A 55 6.65 12.76 11.59
CA LYS A 55 7.73 11.82 11.23
C LYS A 55 8.74 11.60 12.37
N GLN A 56 8.56 12.26 13.53
CA GLN A 56 9.49 12.24 14.66
C GLN A 56 10.89 12.72 14.30
N LYS A 57 10.98 13.63 13.32
CA LYS A 57 12.23 14.22 12.84
C LYS A 57 11.95 15.64 12.34
N GLY A 58 12.86 16.57 12.65
CA GLY A 58 12.72 17.98 12.30
C GLY A 58 11.86 18.78 13.27
N ASP A 59 11.48 19.99 12.87
CA ASP A 59 10.58 20.85 13.64
C ASP A 59 9.12 20.41 13.46
N ALA A 60 8.38 20.31 14.57
CA ALA A 60 6.95 20.02 14.58
C ALA A 60 6.10 21.19 14.07
N SER A 61 6.65 22.41 13.97
CA SER A 61 5.95 23.55 13.37
C SER A 61 5.88 23.46 11.84
N GLU A 62 6.77 22.67 11.21
CA GLU A 62 6.86 22.54 9.75
C GLU A 62 5.94 21.43 9.20
N CYS A 63 5.01 21.79 8.32
CA CYS A 63 4.06 20.83 7.73
C CYS A 63 4.73 19.71 6.92
N SER A 64 5.90 19.96 6.31
CA SER A 64 6.68 18.98 5.54
C SER A 64 7.18 17.79 6.38
N ASN A 65 7.28 17.99 7.71
CA ASN A 65 7.71 16.97 8.67
C ASN A 65 6.56 16.03 9.10
N TYR A 66 5.38 16.18 8.50
CA TYR A 66 4.25 15.27 8.68
C TYR A 66 4.09 14.35 7.46
N ARG A 67 3.58 13.15 7.72
CA ARG A 67 3.08 12.21 6.72
C ARG A 67 1.56 12.22 6.80
N GLY A 68 0.89 12.64 5.72
CA GLY A 68 -0.56 12.54 5.63
C GLY A 68 -0.97 11.08 5.42
N ILE A 69 -1.76 10.51 6.34
CA ILE A 69 -2.39 9.20 6.16
C ILE A 69 -3.82 9.41 5.70
N LYS A 70 -4.16 8.85 4.55
CA LYS A 70 -5.51 8.90 3.98
C LYS A 70 -6.39 7.81 4.61
N LEU A 71 -7.38 8.21 5.40
CA LEU A 71 -8.45 7.34 5.87
C LEU A 71 -9.56 7.30 4.83
N ILE A 72 -9.68 6.16 4.17
CA ILE A 72 -10.76 5.83 3.23
C ILE A 72 -11.71 4.80 3.85
N SER A 73 -12.91 4.69 3.28
CA SER A 73 -13.92 3.69 3.65
C SER A 73 -13.34 2.27 3.70
N HIS A 74 -13.81 1.48 4.65
CA HIS A 74 -13.43 0.06 4.76
C HIS A 74 -13.87 -0.76 3.55
N THR A 75 -15.01 -0.44 2.93
CA THR A 75 -15.46 -1.16 1.73
C THR A 75 -14.57 -0.86 0.52
N MET A 76 -14.05 0.36 0.42
CA MET A 76 -13.08 0.74 -0.62
C MET A 76 -11.77 -0.05 -0.44
N LYS A 77 -11.25 -0.15 0.78
CA LYS A 77 -10.05 -0.96 1.09
C LYS A 77 -10.24 -2.44 0.73
N ILE A 78 -11.45 -2.98 0.88
CA ILE A 78 -11.76 -4.36 0.47
C ILE A 78 -11.70 -4.47 -1.05
N CYS A 79 -12.29 -3.52 -1.78
CA CYS A 79 -12.23 -3.48 -3.23
C CYS A 79 -10.78 -3.38 -3.75
N GLU A 80 -9.98 -2.47 -3.20
CA GLU A 80 -8.56 -2.31 -3.54
C GLU A 80 -7.77 -3.61 -3.37
N ARG A 81 -8.02 -4.38 -2.31
CA ARG A 81 -7.36 -5.67 -2.09
C ARG A 81 -7.76 -6.73 -3.12
N LEU A 82 -9.02 -6.74 -3.55
CA LEU A 82 -9.47 -7.65 -4.60
C LEU A 82 -8.83 -7.29 -5.94
N VAL A 83 -8.72 -5.99 -6.24
CA VAL A 83 -8.04 -5.50 -7.44
C VAL A 83 -6.55 -5.84 -7.38
N ASP A 84 -5.86 -5.57 -6.26
CA ASP A 84 -4.45 -5.92 -6.05
C ASP A 84 -4.21 -7.43 -6.25
N SER A 85 -5.07 -8.29 -5.70
CA SER A 85 -4.97 -9.74 -5.89
C SER A 85 -5.02 -10.13 -7.37
N LYS A 86 -5.97 -9.57 -8.13
CA LYS A 86 -6.09 -9.84 -9.57
C LYS A 86 -4.93 -9.26 -10.37
N LEU A 87 -4.47 -8.06 -10.03
CA LEU A 87 -3.33 -7.43 -10.71
C LEU A 87 -2.05 -8.25 -10.54
N ARG A 88 -1.82 -8.84 -9.37
CA ARG A 88 -0.66 -9.71 -9.13
C ARG A 88 -0.64 -10.97 -10.00
N GLU A 89 -1.80 -11.45 -10.43
CA GLU A 89 -1.91 -12.58 -11.36
C GLU A 89 -1.60 -12.18 -12.81
N MET A 90 -1.84 -10.92 -13.17
CA MET A 90 -1.72 -10.42 -14.54
C MET A 90 -0.40 -9.70 -14.83
N VAL A 91 0.19 -9.05 -13.83
CA VAL A 91 1.37 -8.19 -14.01
C VAL A 91 2.63 -8.93 -13.55
N PRO A 92 3.57 -9.24 -14.46
CA PRO A 92 4.83 -9.84 -14.06
C PRO A 92 5.68 -8.82 -13.28
N ILE A 93 5.99 -9.14 -12.03
CA ILE A 93 6.86 -8.32 -11.18
C ILE A 93 8.29 -8.85 -11.27
N SER A 94 9.25 -7.93 -11.34
CA SER A 94 10.67 -8.27 -11.42
C SER A 94 11.15 -9.11 -10.23
N GLN A 95 11.99 -10.11 -10.49
CA GLN A 95 12.56 -10.96 -9.44
C GLN A 95 13.50 -10.22 -8.49
N VAL A 96 13.96 -9.01 -8.84
CA VAL A 96 14.78 -8.17 -7.96
C VAL A 96 13.96 -7.19 -7.09
N GLN A 97 12.63 -7.22 -7.20
CA GLN A 97 11.74 -6.45 -6.33
C GLN A 97 11.62 -7.15 -4.96
N TRP A 98 12.02 -6.47 -3.89
CA TRP A 98 11.90 -7.00 -2.52
C TRP A 98 10.71 -6.40 -1.76
N ASP A 99 10.41 -5.12 -2.00
CA ASP A 99 9.36 -4.43 -1.27
C ASP A 99 7.96 -4.84 -1.76
N PHE A 100 7.02 -4.96 -0.83
CA PHE A 100 5.61 -5.39 -1.05
C PHE A 100 5.41 -6.76 -1.71
N MET A 101 6.41 -7.64 -1.62
CA MET A 101 6.35 -9.01 -2.12
C MET A 101 6.14 -10.02 -0.98
N THR A 102 5.24 -10.97 -1.19
CA THR A 102 5.04 -12.09 -0.26
C THR A 102 6.33 -12.91 -0.17
N GLU A 103 6.67 -13.41 1.03
CA GLU A 103 7.86 -14.24 1.29
C GLU A 103 9.22 -13.57 1.00
N ARG A 104 9.25 -12.23 0.97
CA ARG A 104 10.48 -11.45 0.73
C ARG A 104 10.70 -10.48 1.88
N SER A 105 11.87 -10.56 2.52
CA SER A 105 12.24 -9.69 3.63
C SER A 105 13.34 -8.70 3.23
N THR A 106 13.39 -7.56 3.92
CA THR A 106 14.52 -6.64 3.85
C THR A 106 15.83 -7.32 4.23
N THR A 107 15.79 -8.32 5.11
CA THR A 107 16.98 -9.10 5.49
C THR A 107 17.57 -9.86 4.30
N ASP A 108 16.73 -10.40 3.42
CA ASP A 108 17.18 -11.14 2.23
C ASP A 108 17.87 -10.19 1.25
N ALA A 109 17.28 -9.01 1.04
CA ALA A 109 17.87 -7.97 0.20
C ALA A 109 19.25 -7.52 0.72
N ILE A 110 19.37 -7.30 2.04
CA ILE A 110 20.64 -6.94 2.69
C ILE A 110 21.66 -8.07 2.56
N PHE A 111 21.23 -9.32 2.76
CA PHE A 111 22.09 -10.49 2.63
C PHE A 111 22.66 -10.59 1.20
N ILE A 112 21.82 -10.45 0.18
CA ILE A 112 22.26 -10.46 -1.22
C ILE A 112 23.26 -9.34 -1.50
N ALA A 113 22.98 -8.12 -1.04
CA ALA A 113 23.90 -7.00 -1.20
C ALA A 113 25.26 -7.28 -0.55
N ARG A 114 25.28 -7.83 0.67
CA ARG A 114 26.51 -8.23 1.37
C ARG A 114 27.28 -9.32 0.62
N GLN A 115 26.59 -10.35 0.14
CA GLN A 115 27.21 -11.43 -0.63
C GLN A 115 27.88 -10.93 -1.91
N VAL A 116 27.27 -9.94 -2.58
CA VAL A 116 27.89 -9.29 -3.74
C VAL A 116 29.16 -8.54 -3.33
N MET A 117 29.10 -7.76 -2.25
CA MET A 117 30.26 -7.01 -1.75
C MET A 117 31.42 -7.93 -1.36
N GLU A 118 31.16 -9.00 -0.62
CA GLU A 118 32.16 -10.00 -0.20
C GLU A 118 32.85 -10.64 -1.41
N LYS A 119 32.09 -11.06 -2.43
CA LYS A 119 32.66 -11.64 -3.66
C LYS A 119 33.58 -10.70 -4.44
N TYR A 120 33.29 -9.40 -4.43
CA TYR A 120 34.17 -8.40 -5.06
C TYR A 120 35.44 -8.19 -4.23
N GLN A 121 35.30 -8.18 -2.91
CA GLN A 121 36.42 -8.07 -1.96
C GLN A 121 37.38 -9.26 -2.09
N GLU A 122 36.87 -10.50 -2.16
CA GLU A 122 37.67 -11.72 -2.37
C GLU A 122 38.52 -11.64 -3.63
N LYS A 123 37.96 -11.07 -4.71
CA LYS A 123 38.64 -10.88 -6.00
C LYS A 123 39.52 -9.63 -6.05
N ARG A 124 39.64 -8.89 -4.94
CA ARG A 124 40.35 -7.60 -4.85
C ARG A 124 39.90 -6.60 -5.92
N LYS A 125 38.60 -6.64 -6.28
CA LYS A 125 38.00 -5.70 -7.23
C LYS A 125 37.27 -4.58 -6.48
N PRO A 126 37.30 -3.34 -6.98
CA PRO A 126 36.50 -2.28 -6.39
C PRO A 126 35.01 -2.57 -6.55
N CYS A 127 34.23 -2.30 -5.51
CA CYS A 127 32.78 -2.42 -5.49
C CYS A 127 32.18 -1.03 -5.19
N TYR A 128 31.21 -0.59 -5.98
CA TYR A 128 30.55 0.69 -5.81
C TYR A 128 29.04 0.45 -5.65
N LEU A 129 28.43 1.13 -4.68
CA LEU A 129 26.98 1.11 -4.46
C LEU A 129 26.41 2.50 -4.77
N ALA A 130 25.32 2.53 -5.55
CA ALA A 130 24.52 3.72 -5.78
C ALA A 130 23.18 3.56 -5.04
N PHE A 131 22.86 4.53 -4.19
CA PHE A 131 21.58 4.61 -3.51
C PHE A 131 20.68 5.58 -4.25
N LEU A 132 19.50 5.10 -4.64
CA LEU A 132 18.49 5.86 -5.35
C LEU A 132 17.24 5.93 -4.46
N ASP A 133 16.72 7.13 -4.25
CA ASP A 133 15.49 7.37 -3.52
C ASP A 133 14.59 8.31 -4.32
N LEU A 134 13.29 8.00 -4.37
CA LEU A 134 12.31 8.79 -5.09
C LEU A 134 11.58 9.72 -4.12
N GLU A 135 11.64 11.03 -4.37
CA GLU A 135 10.89 12.00 -3.57
C GLU A 135 9.38 11.80 -3.77
N LYS A 136 8.65 11.53 -2.67
CA LYS A 136 7.18 11.43 -2.65
C LYS A 136 6.63 10.47 -3.72
N ALA A 137 7.20 9.28 -3.81
CA ALA A 137 6.89 8.28 -4.83
C ALA A 137 5.38 7.96 -5.00
N CYS A 138 4.58 8.05 -3.93
CA CYS A 138 3.13 7.79 -4.00
C CYS A 138 2.30 9.01 -4.46
N ASP A 139 2.84 10.23 -4.34
CA ASP A 139 2.11 11.47 -4.63
C ASP A 139 2.34 11.96 -6.06
N TRP A 140 3.50 11.64 -6.66
CA TRP A 140 3.94 12.13 -7.97
C TRP A 140 3.62 11.20 -9.14
N LEU A 141 2.47 10.54 -9.12
CA LEU A 141 2.03 9.71 -10.23
C LEU A 141 1.34 10.57 -11.31
N ALA A 142 2.03 10.77 -12.44
CA ALA A 142 1.47 11.47 -13.59
C ALA A 142 0.30 10.68 -14.18
N ARG A 143 -0.91 11.20 -14.04
CA ARG A 143 -2.14 10.55 -14.55
C ARG A 143 -2.18 10.41 -16.07
N ALA A 144 -1.36 11.16 -16.80
CA ALA A 144 -1.26 11.07 -18.25
C ALA A 144 -0.45 9.86 -18.75
N VAL A 145 0.27 9.17 -17.85
CA VAL A 145 1.12 7.99 -18.15
C VAL A 145 0.41 6.68 -17.77
N ILE A 146 -0.79 6.76 -17.19
CA ILE A 146 -1.68 5.64 -16.81
C ILE A 146 -2.86 5.63 -17.79
#